data_AF-A0A0T6ZZS3-F1
#
_entry.id   AF-A0A0T6ZZS3-F1
#
_cell.length_a   1.000
_cell.length_b   1.000
_cell.length_c   1.000
_cell.angle_alpha   90.00
_cell.angle_beta   90.00
_cell.angle_gamma   90.00
#
_symmetry.space_group_name_H-M   'P 1'
#
loop_
_entity.id
_entity.type
_entity.pdbx_description
1 polymer ?
#
loop_
_entity_poly.entity_id
_entity_poly.type
_entity_poly.pdbx_seq_one_letter_code
_entity_poly.pdbx_strand_id
1 'polypeptide(L)'
;MIFRQLFDSVSGTYTYLIASRQGGEALIIDPVLEKVERYLQLVRELDLRLVKAVDTHLHADHITGLGALRDQTHCITVMGEQTAADVVSMRVAEGDRVSIEGLSLDVLYTPGHTDDSYSFLMGGDMGRRVFTGDTLLIRGTGRTDFQNGDPRQQYDSIFNKLLKLPDETLVYPAHDYKGDTVSTIGEEKHFNPRLRVKSVDEYVDLMNNLKLPNPKMMDVAVPANVHIGLHQDEIARRGWALSAKEALALCGRAKIALVDLREKAEREKHGVIPGSLHAPYPDLEQNIATGGVLHELAEATGKRIVFYCAYGERSAMAVEAAQQAGIASACHIEGGIAAWKKADGPVTH
;
A
#
# COMPACT_ATOMS: atom_id res chain seq x y z
N MET A 1 -10.00 2.24 19.58
CA MET A 1 -9.70 2.61 18.18
C MET A 1 -9.39 4.09 18.10
N ILE A 2 -8.26 4.45 17.52
CA ILE A 2 -7.87 5.80 17.13
C ILE A 2 -8.21 5.95 15.65
N PHE A 3 -8.92 7.02 15.32
CA PHE A 3 -9.26 7.39 13.95
C PHE A 3 -9.06 8.90 13.80
N ARG A 4 -8.30 9.30 12.79
CA ARG A 4 -8.04 10.71 12.45
C ARG A 4 -8.22 10.88 10.95
N GLN A 5 -9.18 11.70 10.57
CA GLN A 5 -9.32 12.22 9.23
C GLN A 5 -8.58 13.56 9.16
N LEU A 6 -7.59 13.65 8.29
CA LEU A 6 -6.83 14.85 8.01
C LEU A 6 -7.23 15.37 6.63
N PHE A 7 -7.15 16.68 6.42
CA PHE A 7 -7.52 17.31 5.16
C PHE A 7 -6.38 18.19 4.64
N ASP A 8 -6.02 18.00 3.37
CA ASP A 8 -5.23 18.98 2.63
C ASP A 8 -6.15 19.88 1.81
N SER A 9 -6.12 21.18 2.13
CA SER A 9 -6.96 22.16 1.46
C SER A 9 -6.48 22.57 0.07
N VAL A 10 -5.28 22.17 -0.35
CA VAL A 10 -4.73 22.54 -1.67
C VAL A 10 -5.28 21.60 -2.73
N SER A 11 -5.25 20.29 -2.48
CA SER A 11 -5.78 19.24 -3.36
C SER A 11 -7.23 18.85 -3.04
N GLY A 12 -7.71 19.14 -1.82
CA GLY A 12 -9.01 18.66 -1.35
C GLY A 12 -8.97 17.22 -0.84
N THR A 13 -7.78 16.69 -0.55
CA THR A 13 -7.56 15.29 -0.19
C THR A 13 -7.82 15.05 1.29
N TYR A 14 -8.53 13.95 1.58
CA TYR A 14 -8.59 13.34 2.90
C TYR A 14 -7.54 12.25 3.05
N THR A 15 -6.83 12.29 4.17
CA THR A 15 -5.90 11.24 4.61
C THR A 15 -6.43 10.64 5.91
N TYR A 16 -6.37 9.31 6.05
CA TYR A 16 -6.92 8.60 7.22
C TYR A 16 -5.83 7.88 8.01
N LEU A 17 -5.58 8.30 9.25
CA LEU A 17 -4.71 7.61 10.19
C LEU A 17 -5.55 6.76 11.16
N ILE A 18 -5.24 5.47 11.24
CA ILE A 18 -6.05 4.47 11.95
C ILE A 18 -5.15 3.58 12.82
N ALA A 19 -5.55 3.36 14.08
CA ALA A 19 -4.88 2.42 14.99
C ALA A 19 -5.89 1.79 15.96
N SER A 20 -5.60 0.59 16.47
CA SER A 20 -6.50 -0.09 17.43
C SER A 20 -6.48 0.59 18.81
N ARG A 21 -5.30 1.03 19.26
CA ARG A 21 -5.04 1.64 20.58
C ARG A 21 -3.81 2.55 20.54
N GLN A 22 -3.63 3.33 21.60
CA GLN A 22 -2.39 4.05 21.89
C GLN A 22 -1.25 3.04 22.19
N GLY A 23 -0.02 3.36 21.80
CA GLY A 23 1.15 2.48 21.87
C GLY A 23 1.10 1.33 20.85
N GLY A 24 0.19 1.39 19.87
CA GLY A 24 -0.11 0.31 18.94
C GLY A 24 0.39 0.61 17.52
N GLU A 25 0.23 -0.39 16.66
CA GLU A 25 0.45 -0.22 15.23
C GLU A 25 -0.61 0.69 14.60
N ALA A 26 -0.17 1.45 13.61
CA ALA A 26 -1.02 2.34 12.82
C ALA A 26 -0.83 2.11 11.33
N LEU A 27 -1.89 2.38 10.58
CA LEU A 27 -1.85 2.54 9.13
C LEU A 27 -2.36 3.92 8.74
N ILE A 28 -1.88 4.43 7.61
CA ILE A 28 -2.34 5.68 7.00
C ILE A 28 -2.80 5.43 5.56
N ILE A 29 -3.92 6.02 5.15
CA ILE A 29 -4.49 5.90 3.80
C ILE A 29 -4.45 7.25 3.10
N ASP A 30 -4.01 7.27 1.84
CA ASP A 30 -3.87 8.41 0.93
C ASP A 30 -3.07 9.59 1.53
N PRO A 31 -1.83 9.38 2.02
CA PRO A 31 -1.01 10.47 2.55
C PRO A 31 -0.54 11.43 1.45
N VAL A 32 -0.73 12.73 1.67
CA VAL A 32 -0.15 13.80 0.83
C VAL A 32 1.30 14.14 1.23
N LEU A 33 2.23 14.26 0.27
CA LEU A 33 3.67 14.50 0.50
C LEU A 33 3.94 15.74 1.37
N GLU A 34 3.30 16.87 1.05
CA GLU A 34 3.50 18.15 1.74
C GLU A 34 3.04 18.13 3.20
N LYS A 35 2.34 17.08 3.62
CA LYS A 35 1.82 16.90 4.98
C LYS A 35 2.57 15.84 5.79
N VAL A 36 3.58 15.20 5.23
CA VAL A 36 4.32 14.10 5.88
C VAL A 36 4.82 14.48 7.28
N GLU A 37 5.41 15.66 7.44
CA GLU A 37 5.89 16.12 8.76
C GLU A 37 4.77 16.21 9.80
N ARG A 38 3.57 16.65 9.38
CA ARG A 38 2.39 16.68 10.24
C ARG A 38 1.92 15.27 10.61
N TYR A 39 1.95 14.34 9.67
CA TYR A 39 1.58 12.94 9.93
C TYR A 39 2.53 12.32 10.95
N LEU A 40 3.84 12.51 10.77
CA LEU A 40 4.86 11.99 11.68
C LEU A 40 4.77 12.61 13.07
N GLN A 41 4.47 13.92 13.16
CA GLN A 41 4.18 14.57 14.43
C GLN A 41 2.99 13.91 15.13
N LEU A 42 1.88 13.69 14.41
CA LEU A 42 0.68 13.08 14.97
C LEU A 42 0.91 11.63 15.42
N VAL A 43 1.67 10.85 14.64
CA VAL A 43 2.08 9.49 15.00
C VAL A 43 2.85 9.50 16.32
N ARG A 44 3.79 10.44 16.52
CA ARG A 44 4.53 10.57 17.79
C ARG A 44 3.63 11.01 18.95
N GLU A 45 2.80 12.03 18.74
CA GLU A 45 1.91 12.57 19.79
C GLU A 45 0.88 11.55 20.28
N LEU A 46 0.43 10.66 19.39
CA LEU A 46 -0.51 9.60 19.71
C LEU A 46 0.17 8.31 20.17
N ASP A 47 1.50 8.31 20.33
CA ASP A 47 2.30 7.14 20.69
C ASP A 47 1.99 5.95 19.76
N LEU A 48 2.13 6.14 18.45
CA LEU A 48 1.82 5.14 17.43
C LEU A 48 3.08 4.69 16.71
N ARG A 49 3.05 3.44 16.24
CA ARG A 49 4.05 2.90 15.30
C ARG A 49 3.41 2.79 13.91
N LEU A 50 3.79 3.66 12.98
CA LEU A 50 3.31 3.58 11.61
C LEU A 50 3.94 2.37 10.91
N VAL A 51 3.16 1.34 10.63
CA VAL A 51 3.64 0.10 10.00
C VAL A 51 3.20 -0.05 8.55
N LYS A 52 2.12 0.65 8.14
CA LYS A 52 1.60 0.62 6.77
C LYS A 52 1.18 2.00 6.29
N ALA A 53 1.52 2.31 5.05
CA ALA A 53 1.00 3.46 4.32
C ALA A 53 0.38 2.95 3.02
N VAL A 54 -0.85 3.35 2.74
CA VAL A 54 -1.69 2.79 1.69
C VAL A 54 -2.15 3.92 0.76
N ASP A 55 -2.04 3.74 -0.55
CA ASP A 55 -2.78 4.56 -1.51
C ASP A 55 -3.92 3.73 -2.11
N THR A 56 -5.08 4.38 -2.29
CA THR A 56 -6.25 3.81 -2.94
C THR A 56 -6.09 3.68 -4.45
N HIS A 57 -5.33 4.59 -5.06
CA HIS A 57 -5.03 4.63 -6.48
C HIS A 57 -3.82 5.53 -6.71
N LEU A 58 -3.31 5.58 -7.95
CA LEU A 58 -2.28 6.54 -8.32
C LEU A 58 -2.91 7.94 -8.48
N HIS A 59 -2.67 8.83 -7.52
CA HIS A 59 -3.31 10.16 -7.49
C HIS A 59 -2.81 11.10 -8.60
N ALA A 60 -3.66 12.00 -9.10
CA ALA A 60 -3.33 12.97 -10.16
C ALA A 60 -3.37 14.44 -9.71
N ASP A 61 -3.85 14.70 -8.51
CA ASP A 61 -4.06 16.02 -7.94
C ASP A 61 -2.98 16.40 -6.91
N HIS A 62 -2.29 15.41 -6.32
CA HIS A 62 -1.20 15.60 -5.36
C HIS A 62 -0.10 14.53 -5.52
N ILE A 63 1.09 14.80 -4.97
CA ILE A 63 2.15 13.80 -4.87
C ILE A 63 1.97 13.01 -3.58
N THR A 64 2.01 11.68 -3.68
CA THR A 64 1.84 10.81 -2.51
C THR A 64 3.01 10.91 -1.53
N GLY A 65 2.68 10.82 -0.24
CA GLY A 65 3.60 10.76 0.88
C GLY A 65 4.10 9.34 1.17
N LEU A 66 3.67 8.31 0.42
CA LEU A 66 4.06 6.91 0.65
C LEU A 66 5.58 6.73 0.78
N GLY A 67 6.35 7.23 -0.19
CA GLY A 67 7.81 7.10 -0.21
C GLY A 67 8.48 7.80 0.97
N ALA A 68 8.07 9.04 1.26
CA ALA A 68 8.63 9.81 2.37
C ALA A 68 8.30 9.20 3.74
N LEU A 69 7.08 8.69 3.93
CA LEU A 69 6.70 7.98 5.17
C LEU A 69 7.51 6.69 5.32
N ARG A 70 7.64 5.90 4.25
CA ARG A 70 8.46 4.70 4.21
C ARG A 70 9.91 5.00 4.60
N ASP A 71 10.51 6.03 4.02
CA ASP A 71 11.91 6.36 4.25
C ASP A 71 12.16 6.85 5.69
N GLN A 72 11.16 7.48 6.33
CA GLN A 72 11.27 7.98 7.70
C GLN A 72 10.81 7.00 8.79
N THR A 73 10.01 5.98 8.45
CA THR A 73 9.39 5.07 9.45
C THR A 73 9.59 3.59 9.16
N HIS A 74 10.17 3.26 8.00
CA HIS A 74 10.26 1.89 7.49
C HIS A 74 8.91 1.17 7.40
N CYS A 75 7.79 1.91 7.27
CA CYS A 75 6.48 1.33 7.04
C CYS A 75 6.40 0.64 5.66
N ILE A 76 5.54 -0.38 5.54
CA ILE A 76 5.24 -1.03 4.27
C ILE A 76 4.32 -0.12 3.45
N THR A 77 4.75 0.23 2.23
CA THR A 77 3.88 0.89 1.24
C THR A 77 2.98 -0.13 0.56
N VAL A 78 1.67 0.17 0.46
CA VAL A 78 0.65 -0.74 -0.05
C VAL A 78 -0.16 -0.07 -1.15
N MET A 79 -0.34 -0.75 -2.28
CA MET A 79 -1.23 -0.35 -3.36
C MET A 79 -1.85 -1.59 -4.04
N GLY A 80 -2.84 -1.37 -4.90
CA GLY A 80 -3.43 -2.41 -5.74
C GLY A 80 -2.42 -3.07 -6.69
N GLU A 81 -2.65 -4.34 -7.05
CA GLU A 81 -1.77 -5.08 -7.96
C GLU A 81 -1.72 -4.52 -9.39
N GLN A 82 -2.74 -3.75 -9.80
CA GLN A 82 -2.82 -3.07 -11.10
C GLN A 82 -2.00 -1.78 -11.15
N THR A 83 -1.46 -1.30 -10.02
CA THR A 83 -0.75 -0.03 -10.00
C THR A 83 0.48 -0.05 -10.90
N ALA A 84 0.70 1.07 -11.61
CA ALA A 84 1.90 1.30 -12.39
C ALA A 84 3.09 1.78 -11.53
N ALA A 85 2.90 1.99 -10.22
CA ALA A 85 3.96 2.47 -9.35
C ALA A 85 5.13 1.48 -9.24
N ASP A 86 6.34 1.99 -9.45
CA ASP A 86 7.58 1.21 -9.52
C ASP A 86 8.00 0.63 -8.16
N VAL A 87 7.73 1.36 -7.07
CA VAL A 87 8.24 1.05 -5.72
C VAL A 87 7.09 1.00 -4.71
N VAL A 88 6.41 -0.15 -4.68
CA VAL A 88 5.37 -0.49 -3.72
C VAL A 88 5.70 -1.81 -3.02
N SER A 89 5.97 -1.70 -1.72
CA SER A 89 6.45 -2.80 -0.89
C SER A 89 5.53 -4.03 -0.92
N MET A 90 4.22 -3.80 -0.90
CA MET A 90 3.18 -4.82 -0.92
C MET A 90 2.10 -4.46 -1.93
N ARG A 91 1.79 -5.40 -2.83
CA ARG A 91 0.68 -5.28 -3.78
C ARG A 91 -0.47 -6.17 -3.31
N VAL A 92 -1.69 -5.64 -3.34
CA VAL A 92 -2.90 -6.34 -2.89
C VAL A 92 -3.91 -6.49 -4.03
N ALA A 93 -4.67 -7.59 -3.98
CA ALA A 93 -5.74 -7.89 -4.93
C ALA A 93 -7.11 -7.92 -4.24
N GLU A 94 -8.19 -7.95 -5.03
CA GLU A 94 -9.54 -8.22 -4.52
C GLU A 94 -9.56 -9.45 -3.58
N GLY A 95 -10.19 -9.29 -2.42
CA GLY A 95 -10.33 -10.36 -1.42
C GLY A 95 -9.11 -10.57 -0.52
N ASP A 96 -7.98 -9.90 -0.79
CA ASP A 96 -6.88 -9.82 0.17
C ASP A 96 -7.28 -8.97 1.40
N ARG A 97 -6.40 -8.93 2.40
CA ARG A 97 -6.57 -8.11 3.61
C ARG A 97 -5.32 -7.32 3.93
N VAL A 98 -5.49 -6.03 4.25
CA VAL A 98 -4.44 -5.20 4.84
C VAL A 98 -4.66 -5.15 6.35
N SER A 99 -3.78 -5.80 7.11
CA SER A 99 -3.95 -5.93 8.57
C SER A 99 -2.83 -5.25 9.36
N ILE A 100 -3.17 -4.73 10.54
CA ILE A 100 -2.24 -4.25 11.58
C ILE A 100 -2.73 -4.80 12.93
N GLU A 101 -2.00 -4.56 14.02
CA GLU A 101 -2.41 -4.99 15.36
C GLU A 101 -3.88 -4.61 15.67
N GLY A 102 -4.74 -5.63 15.78
CA GLY A 102 -6.15 -5.49 16.15
C GLY A 102 -7.07 -4.88 15.09
N LEU A 103 -6.58 -4.61 13.86
CA LEU A 103 -7.40 -4.07 12.76
C LEU A 103 -7.11 -4.80 11.44
N SER A 104 -8.14 -4.90 10.61
CA SER A 104 -8.03 -5.49 9.27
C SER A 104 -8.96 -4.77 8.30
N LEU A 105 -8.44 -4.50 7.10
CA LEU A 105 -9.17 -3.92 5.98
C LEU A 105 -9.31 -4.97 4.88
N ASP A 106 -10.55 -5.35 4.54
CA ASP A 106 -10.82 -6.16 3.37
C ASP A 106 -10.61 -5.31 2.10
N VAL A 107 -9.88 -5.86 1.13
CA VAL A 107 -9.49 -5.16 -0.10
C VAL A 107 -10.53 -5.40 -1.18
N LEU A 108 -11.11 -4.32 -1.72
CA LEU A 108 -12.08 -4.34 -2.81
C LEU A 108 -11.47 -3.66 -4.03
N TYR A 109 -11.35 -4.37 -5.14
CA TYR A 109 -10.92 -3.77 -6.40
C TYR A 109 -12.10 -3.00 -6.99
N THR A 110 -11.97 -1.68 -7.10
CA THR A 110 -13.05 -0.79 -7.51
C THR A 110 -12.62 0.12 -8.66
N PRO A 111 -12.25 -0.44 -9.83
CA PRO A 111 -11.80 0.34 -10.97
C PRO A 111 -12.89 1.27 -11.49
N GLY A 112 -12.47 2.29 -12.20
CA GLY A 112 -13.34 3.17 -12.98
C GLY A 112 -12.93 4.62 -12.89
N HIS A 113 -12.52 5.09 -11.71
CA HIS A 113 -11.81 6.37 -11.62
C HIS A 113 -10.44 6.25 -12.30
N THR A 114 -9.68 5.25 -11.86
CA THR A 114 -8.49 4.71 -12.54
C THR A 114 -8.66 3.20 -12.72
N ASP A 115 -7.81 2.58 -13.52
CA ASP A 115 -7.71 1.11 -13.63
C ASP A 115 -6.97 0.47 -12.44
N ASP A 116 -6.39 1.28 -11.54
CA ASP A 116 -5.73 0.83 -10.31
C ASP A 116 -6.47 1.26 -9.03
N SER A 117 -7.75 1.63 -9.13
CA SER A 117 -8.56 2.07 -8.00
C SER A 117 -9.02 0.92 -7.10
N TYR A 118 -8.80 1.10 -5.80
CA TYR A 118 -9.21 0.19 -4.73
C TYR A 118 -9.99 0.91 -3.63
N SER A 119 -10.90 0.17 -3.01
CA SER A 119 -11.57 0.56 -1.78
C SER A 119 -11.18 -0.39 -0.64
N PHE A 120 -11.13 0.13 0.58
CA PHE A 120 -10.75 -0.63 1.77
C PHE A 120 -11.89 -0.67 2.78
N LEU A 121 -12.38 -1.87 3.09
CA LEU A 121 -13.50 -2.06 4.00
C LEU A 121 -13.00 -2.45 5.39
N MET A 122 -13.21 -1.57 6.37
CA MET A 122 -12.96 -1.87 7.78
C MET A 122 -14.23 -2.38 8.45
N GLY A 123 -14.19 -3.62 8.93
CA GLY A 123 -15.22 -4.19 9.80
C GLY A 123 -15.06 -3.77 11.28
N GLY A 124 -15.91 -4.31 12.15
CA GLY A 124 -15.75 -4.24 13.60
C GLY A 124 -16.90 -3.60 14.37
N ASP A 125 -16.81 -3.69 15.71
CA ASP A 125 -17.87 -3.34 16.67
C ASP A 125 -18.18 -1.83 16.73
N MET A 126 -17.28 -0.99 16.23
CA MET A 126 -17.39 0.48 16.26
C MET A 126 -17.96 1.06 14.95
N GLY A 127 -18.68 0.24 14.18
CA GLY A 127 -19.32 0.59 12.91
C GLY A 127 -18.46 0.30 11.68
N ARG A 128 -19.10 -0.20 10.61
CA ARG A 128 -18.45 -0.52 9.35
C ARG A 128 -18.08 0.75 8.59
N ARG A 129 -16.87 0.81 8.03
CA ARG A 129 -16.36 1.95 7.27
C ARG A 129 -15.76 1.46 5.96
N VAL A 130 -16.02 2.16 4.87
CA VAL A 130 -15.35 1.91 3.59
C VAL A 130 -14.61 3.18 3.17
N PHE A 131 -13.31 3.02 2.91
CA PHE A 131 -12.46 4.04 2.31
C PHE A 131 -12.53 3.86 0.80
N THR A 132 -13.20 4.78 0.10
CA THR A 132 -13.64 4.55 -1.29
C THR A 132 -12.69 5.13 -2.34
N GLY A 133 -11.57 5.70 -1.90
CA GLY A 133 -10.70 6.50 -2.76
C GLY A 133 -11.55 7.53 -3.52
N ASP A 134 -11.31 7.62 -4.82
CA ASP A 134 -12.12 8.41 -5.73
C ASP A 134 -13.15 7.59 -6.52
N THR A 135 -13.45 6.36 -6.10
CA THR A 135 -14.51 5.59 -6.78
C THR A 135 -15.90 6.15 -6.46
N LEU A 136 -16.20 6.33 -5.17
CA LEU A 136 -17.44 6.90 -4.66
C LEU A 136 -17.11 8.11 -3.78
N LEU A 137 -17.74 9.26 -4.07
CA LEU A 137 -17.58 10.50 -3.31
C LEU A 137 -18.89 10.89 -2.63
N ILE A 138 -18.86 11.86 -1.73
CA ILE A 138 -20.07 12.37 -1.07
C ILE A 138 -20.91 13.12 -2.11
N ARG A 139 -22.12 12.60 -2.40
CA ARG A 139 -23.01 13.12 -3.45
C ARG A 139 -22.34 13.23 -4.83
N GLY A 140 -21.37 12.35 -5.11
CA GLY A 140 -20.64 12.32 -6.37
C GLY A 140 -19.90 11.01 -6.58
N THR A 141 -19.06 10.97 -7.61
CA THR A 141 -18.16 9.87 -7.95
C THR A 141 -16.85 10.49 -8.47
N GLY A 142 -15.76 9.73 -8.55
CA GLY A 142 -14.58 10.23 -9.27
C GLY A 142 -14.90 10.43 -10.75
N ARG A 143 -14.10 11.25 -11.42
CA ARG A 143 -14.13 11.37 -12.88
C ARG A 143 -13.60 10.09 -13.53
N THR A 144 -13.88 9.86 -14.81
CA THR A 144 -13.56 8.59 -15.50
C THR A 144 -12.90 8.81 -16.87
N ASP A 145 -12.31 9.99 -17.08
CA ASP A 145 -11.82 10.47 -18.39
C ASP A 145 -10.29 10.58 -18.47
N PHE A 146 -9.57 10.17 -17.41
CA PHE A 146 -8.11 10.11 -17.34
C PHE A 146 -7.64 8.80 -16.71
N GLN A 147 -6.33 8.50 -16.79
CA GLN A 147 -5.68 7.36 -16.11
C GLN A 147 -6.41 6.01 -16.34
N ASN A 148 -6.76 5.74 -17.60
CA ASN A 148 -7.53 4.56 -18.01
C ASN A 148 -8.89 4.41 -17.30
N GLY A 149 -9.45 5.52 -16.82
CA GLY A 149 -10.78 5.59 -16.25
C GLY A 149 -11.84 5.08 -17.22
N ASP A 150 -12.86 4.44 -16.66
CA ASP A 150 -13.92 3.78 -17.42
C ASP A 150 -15.23 3.87 -16.62
N PRO A 151 -16.24 4.60 -17.13
CA PRO A 151 -17.51 4.76 -16.43
C PRO A 151 -18.32 3.46 -16.34
N ARG A 152 -18.14 2.48 -17.24
CA ARG A 152 -18.78 1.17 -17.12
C ARG A 152 -18.18 0.36 -15.98
N GLN A 153 -16.85 0.38 -15.84
CA GLN A 153 -16.18 -0.25 -14.71
C GLN A 153 -16.53 0.45 -13.39
N GLN A 154 -16.57 1.79 -13.38
CA GLN A 154 -16.99 2.56 -12.20
C GLN A 154 -18.44 2.22 -11.79
N TYR A 155 -19.33 2.08 -12.77
CA TYR A 155 -20.70 1.64 -12.52
C TYR A 155 -20.74 0.26 -11.86
N ASP A 156 -19.99 -0.73 -12.37
CA ASP A 156 -19.93 -2.06 -11.78
C ASP A 156 -19.38 -2.02 -10.34
N SER A 157 -18.25 -1.33 -10.14
CA SER A 157 -17.63 -1.09 -8.82
C SER A 157 -18.62 -0.49 -7.82
N ILE A 158 -19.41 0.50 -8.24
CA ILE A 158 -20.38 1.15 -7.36
C ILE A 158 -21.60 0.24 -7.14
N PHE A 159 -22.34 -0.09 -8.19
CA PHE A 159 -23.66 -0.72 -8.08
C PHE A 159 -23.61 -2.19 -7.68
N ASN A 160 -22.58 -2.93 -8.13
CA ASN A 160 -22.46 -4.36 -7.89
C ASN A 160 -21.52 -4.71 -6.73
N LYS A 161 -20.72 -3.75 -6.22
CA LYS A 161 -19.89 -3.95 -5.02
C LYS A 161 -20.24 -2.98 -3.89
N LEU A 162 -19.91 -1.69 -4.01
CA LEU A 162 -20.02 -0.74 -2.89
C LEU A 162 -21.45 -0.59 -2.37
N LEU A 163 -22.44 -0.44 -3.26
CA LEU A 163 -23.85 -0.34 -2.88
C LEU A 163 -24.45 -1.68 -2.42
N LYS A 164 -23.70 -2.79 -2.42
CA LYS A 164 -24.14 -4.04 -1.78
C LYS A 164 -23.79 -4.10 -0.30
N LEU A 165 -22.97 -3.17 0.18
CA LEU A 165 -22.71 -3.00 1.61
C LEU A 165 -23.99 -2.54 2.35
N PRO A 166 -24.11 -2.80 3.67
CA PRO A 166 -25.21 -2.32 4.49
C PRO A 166 -25.30 -0.80 4.49
N ASP A 167 -26.52 -0.28 4.59
CA ASP A 167 -26.82 1.14 4.45
C ASP A 167 -26.11 2.00 5.51
N GLU A 168 -25.92 1.47 6.72
CA GLU A 168 -25.22 2.13 7.83
C GLU A 168 -23.69 2.20 7.66
N THR A 169 -23.13 1.57 6.61
CA THR A 169 -21.69 1.62 6.35
C THR A 169 -21.27 3.05 6.03
N LEU A 170 -20.34 3.60 6.83
CA LEU A 170 -19.79 4.94 6.61
C LEU A 170 -18.90 4.95 5.37
N VAL A 171 -19.04 6.00 4.56
CA VAL A 171 -18.28 6.23 3.33
C VAL A 171 -17.27 7.35 3.56
N TYR A 172 -15.99 7.03 3.40
CA TYR A 172 -14.86 7.93 3.55
C TYR A 172 -14.10 8.04 2.22
N PRO A 173 -14.34 9.09 1.42
CA PRO A 173 -13.69 9.27 0.11
C PRO A 173 -12.24 9.78 0.25
N ALA A 174 -11.45 9.71 -0.82
CA ALA A 174 -10.16 10.41 -0.86
C ALA A 174 -10.30 11.91 -1.04
N HIS A 175 -11.42 12.42 -1.58
CA HIS A 175 -11.60 13.86 -1.82
C HIS A 175 -12.97 14.40 -1.40
N ASP A 176 -12.98 15.66 -0.98
CA ASP A 176 -14.17 16.51 -0.95
C ASP A 176 -13.83 17.97 -1.20
N TYR A 177 -14.76 18.70 -1.82
CA TYR A 177 -14.58 20.10 -2.24
C TYR A 177 -15.63 21.05 -1.63
N LYS A 178 -16.48 20.56 -0.72
CA LYS A 178 -17.60 21.30 -0.12
C LYS A 178 -17.50 21.42 1.41
N GLY A 179 -16.55 20.72 2.02
CA GLY A 179 -16.40 20.60 3.47
C GLY A 179 -17.18 19.43 4.07
N ASP A 180 -17.74 18.54 3.25
CA ASP A 180 -18.38 17.31 3.71
C ASP A 180 -17.30 16.29 4.09
N THR A 181 -17.45 15.62 5.25
CA THR A 181 -16.39 14.77 5.83
C THR A 181 -16.68 13.28 5.73
N VAL A 182 -17.95 12.88 5.81
CA VAL A 182 -18.38 11.48 5.80
C VAL A 182 -19.82 11.39 5.29
N SER A 183 -20.15 10.29 4.62
CA SER A 183 -21.53 9.92 4.25
C SER A 183 -21.80 8.47 4.67
N THR A 184 -22.89 7.88 4.20
CA THR A 184 -23.19 6.45 4.35
C THR A 184 -23.59 5.83 3.02
N ILE A 185 -23.46 4.51 2.90
CA ILE A 185 -23.94 3.77 1.72
C ILE A 185 -25.44 4.01 1.50
N GLY A 186 -26.23 4.03 2.57
CA GLY A 186 -27.66 4.34 2.51
C GLY A 186 -27.91 5.75 1.96
N GLU A 187 -27.20 6.75 2.47
CA GLU A 187 -27.31 8.11 1.96
C GLU A 187 -26.93 8.22 0.48
N GLU A 188 -25.83 7.61 0.04
CA GLU A 188 -25.42 7.66 -1.37
C GLU A 188 -26.44 6.92 -2.26
N LYS A 189 -26.97 5.77 -1.82
CA LYS A 189 -28.06 5.05 -2.52
C LYS A 189 -29.32 5.90 -2.71
N HIS A 190 -29.63 6.82 -1.81
CA HIS A 190 -30.86 7.60 -1.89
C HIS A 190 -30.67 8.99 -2.51
N PHE A 191 -29.52 9.62 -2.29
CA PHE A 191 -29.34 11.05 -2.56
C PHE A 191 -28.14 11.41 -3.44
N ASN A 192 -27.27 10.45 -3.80
CA ASN A 192 -26.22 10.76 -4.76
C ASN A 192 -26.85 11.04 -6.14
N PRO A 193 -26.64 12.25 -6.72
CA PRO A 193 -27.27 12.65 -7.98
C PRO A 193 -26.74 11.83 -9.17
N ARG A 194 -25.49 11.37 -9.14
CA ARG A 194 -24.89 10.56 -10.22
C ARG A 194 -25.39 9.12 -10.24
N LEU A 195 -26.00 8.67 -9.13
CA LEU A 195 -26.58 7.34 -9.01
C LEU A 195 -28.08 7.31 -9.35
N ARG A 196 -28.69 8.45 -9.76
CA ARG A 196 -30.09 8.53 -10.21
C ARG A 196 -30.28 8.09 -11.67
N VAL A 197 -29.61 7.02 -12.06
CA VAL A 197 -29.58 6.47 -13.42
C VAL A 197 -30.32 5.13 -13.47
N LYS A 198 -30.95 4.80 -14.60
CA LYS A 198 -31.75 3.59 -14.77
C LYS A 198 -30.98 2.44 -15.41
N SER A 199 -29.82 2.73 -16.01
CA SER A 199 -28.96 1.74 -16.66
C SER A 199 -27.50 2.15 -16.59
N VAL A 200 -26.61 1.19 -16.88
CA VAL A 200 -25.18 1.47 -17.08
C VAL A 200 -24.94 2.46 -18.22
N ASP A 201 -25.73 2.40 -19.30
CA ASP A 201 -25.57 3.31 -20.45
C ASP A 201 -25.91 4.76 -20.06
N GLU A 202 -26.96 4.98 -19.27
CA GLU A 202 -27.30 6.32 -18.76
C GLU A 202 -26.20 6.87 -17.81
N TYR A 203 -25.56 5.99 -17.04
CA TYR A 203 -24.39 6.37 -16.23
C TYR A 203 -23.20 6.78 -17.10
N VAL A 204 -22.88 5.99 -18.12
CA VAL A 204 -21.80 6.26 -19.07
C VAL A 204 -22.04 7.59 -19.77
N ASP A 205 -23.25 7.82 -20.26
CA ASP A 205 -23.63 9.08 -20.90
C ASP A 205 -23.50 10.26 -19.92
N LEU A 206 -23.95 10.11 -18.67
CA LEU A 206 -23.79 11.14 -17.64
C LEU A 206 -22.32 11.48 -17.39
N MET A 207 -21.48 10.47 -17.17
CA MET A 207 -20.06 10.65 -16.84
C MET A 207 -19.27 11.27 -17.99
N ASN A 208 -19.50 10.82 -19.22
CA ASN A 208 -18.87 11.37 -20.43
C ASN A 208 -19.25 12.83 -20.71
N ASN A 209 -20.37 13.30 -20.14
CA ASN A 209 -20.87 14.67 -20.35
C ASN A 209 -20.60 15.62 -19.17
N LEU A 210 -19.81 15.22 -18.16
CA LEU A 210 -19.48 16.10 -17.01
C LEU A 210 -18.64 17.33 -17.40
N LYS A 211 -17.90 17.29 -18.52
CA LYS A 211 -17.09 18.41 -19.07
C LYS A 211 -16.26 19.15 -18.01
N LEU A 212 -15.58 18.40 -17.16
CA LEU A 212 -14.75 18.93 -16.08
C LEU A 212 -13.45 19.52 -16.64
N PRO A 213 -12.89 20.58 -16.03
CA PRO A 213 -11.56 21.05 -16.39
C PRO A 213 -10.51 19.97 -16.16
N ASN A 214 -9.39 20.04 -16.88
CA ASN A 214 -8.26 19.13 -16.68
C ASN A 214 -7.70 19.30 -15.24
N PRO A 215 -7.25 18.21 -14.58
CA PRO A 215 -6.62 18.32 -13.27
C PRO A 215 -5.33 19.14 -13.38
N LYS A 216 -5.14 20.09 -12.45
CA LYS A 216 -4.06 21.08 -12.52
C LYS A 216 -2.66 20.48 -12.36
N MET A 217 -2.56 19.38 -11.62
CA MET A 217 -1.28 18.76 -11.23
C MET A 217 -0.99 17.48 -11.98
N MET A 218 -1.86 17.00 -12.87
CA MET A 218 -1.76 15.66 -13.45
C MET A 218 -0.43 15.37 -14.13
N ASP A 219 0.08 16.33 -14.92
CA ASP A 219 1.35 16.19 -15.65
C ASP A 219 2.59 16.16 -14.74
N VAL A 220 2.42 16.45 -13.45
CA VAL A 220 3.47 16.42 -12.41
C VAL A 220 3.24 15.27 -11.44
N ALA A 221 2.02 15.16 -10.90
CA ALA A 221 1.63 14.20 -9.89
C ALA A 221 1.68 12.76 -10.42
N VAL A 222 1.11 12.49 -11.60
CA VAL A 222 1.08 11.11 -12.13
C VAL A 222 2.50 10.56 -12.35
N PRO A 223 3.41 11.26 -13.06
CA PRO A 223 4.80 10.79 -13.17
C PRO A 223 5.51 10.64 -11.82
N ALA A 224 5.31 11.57 -10.88
CA ALA A 224 5.91 11.48 -9.55
C ALA A 224 5.37 10.27 -8.75
N ASN A 225 4.07 9.98 -8.87
CA ASN A 225 3.42 8.88 -8.17
C ASN A 225 3.61 7.52 -8.85
N VAL A 226 4.07 7.48 -10.10
CA VAL A 226 4.65 6.26 -10.69
C VAL A 226 6.01 5.97 -10.06
N HIS A 227 6.82 6.99 -9.83
CA HIS A 227 8.18 6.87 -9.31
C HIS A 227 8.27 7.21 -7.80
N ILE A 228 7.54 6.47 -6.95
CA ILE A 228 7.41 6.70 -5.50
C ILE A 228 8.73 6.48 -4.73
N GLY A 229 9.61 7.47 -4.78
CA GLY A 229 10.88 7.49 -4.04
C GLY A 229 11.90 6.45 -4.52
N LEU A 230 12.95 6.24 -3.71
CA LEU A 230 14.19 5.49 -3.98
C LEU A 230 14.22 4.72 -5.31
N HIS A 231 14.99 5.23 -6.26
CA HIS A 231 15.23 4.59 -7.55
C HIS A 231 15.85 3.20 -7.33
N GLN A 232 15.23 2.14 -7.85
CA GLN A 232 15.85 0.81 -7.87
C GLN A 232 17.27 0.86 -8.47
N ASP A 233 17.51 1.78 -9.40
CA ASP A 233 18.82 2.07 -9.98
C ASP A 233 19.89 2.48 -8.96
N GLU A 234 19.54 3.21 -7.90
CA GLU A 234 20.48 3.58 -6.85
C GLU A 234 20.84 2.40 -5.95
N ILE A 235 19.89 1.50 -5.69
CA ILE A 235 20.13 0.28 -4.90
C ILE A 235 20.96 -0.71 -5.72
N ALA A 236 20.62 -0.91 -7.00
CA ALA A 236 21.37 -1.76 -7.92
C ALA A 236 22.83 -1.29 -8.07
N ARG A 237 23.07 0.04 -8.12
CA ARG A 237 24.41 0.64 -8.20
C ARG A 237 25.31 0.35 -6.99
N ARG A 238 24.75 -0.01 -5.82
CA ARG A 238 25.53 -0.28 -4.61
C ARG A 238 26.13 -1.70 -4.55
N GLY A 239 25.81 -2.57 -5.52
CA GLY A 239 26.37 -3.93 -5.60
C GLY A 239 25.84 -4.90 -4.53
N TRP A 240 24.67 -4.60 -3.98
CA TRP A 240 24.03 -5.37 -2.89
C TRP A 240 23.01 -6.39 -3.38
N ALA A 241 22.83 -6.49 -4.69
CA ALA A 241 21.88 -7.39 -5.33
C ALA A 241 22.56 -8.69 -5.76
N LEU A 242 21.87 -9.81 -5.51
CA LEU A 242 22.12 -11.10 -6.14
C LEU A 242 21.00 -11.35 -7.14
N SER A 243 21.34 -11.74 -8.36
CA SER A 243 20.35 -12.27 -9.28
C SER A 243 19.74 -13.56 -8.72
N ALA A 244 18.52 -13.91 -9.15
CA ALA A 244 17.87 -15.15 -8.75
C ALA A 244 18.74 -16.40 -9.01
N LYS A 245 19.51 -16.41 -10.12
CA LYS A 245 20.42 -17.51 -10.46
C LYS A 245 21.61 -17.62 -9.50
N GLU A 246 22.18 -16.48 -9.09
CA GLU A 246 23.25 -16.47 -8.09
C GLU A 246 22.72 -16.91 -6.72
N ALA A 247 21.53 -16.43 -6.32
CA ALA A 247 20.88 -16.86 -5.09
C ALA A 247 20.62 -18.37 -5.08
N LEU A 248 20.18 -18.95 -6.19
CA LEU A 248 19.99 -20.41 -6.35
C LEU A 248 21.28 -21.19 -6.12
N ALA A 249 22.40 -20.72 -6.70
CA ALA A 249 23.70 -21.37 -6.54
C ALA A 249 24.23 -21.30 -5.09
N LEU A 250 23.71 -20.37 -4.28
CA LEU A 250 24.03 -20.17 -2.88
C LEU A 250 23.08 -20.90 -1.92
N CYS A 251 21.93 -21.37 -2.42
CA CYS A 251 20.92 -22.05 -1.62
C CYS A 251 21.47 -23.33 -0.97
N GLY A 252 21.15 -23.55 0.31
CA GLY A 252 21.62 -24.71 1.08
C GLY A 252 23.09 -24.66 1.51
N ARG A 253 23.87 -23.64 1.11
CA ARG A 253 25.25 -23.49 1.59
C ARG A 253 25.26 -23.07 3.05
N ALA A 254 26.07 -23.75 3.86
CA ALA A 254 26.17 -23.51 5.30
C ALA A 254 26.55 -22.07 5.69
N LYS A 255 27.20 -21.31 4.81
CA LYS A 255 27.59 -19.90 5.05
C LYS A 255 26.51 -18.87 4.69
N ILE A 256 25.33 -19.30 4.25
CA ILE A 256 24.24 -18.42 3.80
C ILE A 256 23.05 -18.59 4.73
N ALA A 257 22.38 -17.48 5.05
CA ALA A 257 21.05 -17.47 5.65
C ALA A 257 20.11 -16.68 4.74
N LEU A 258 19.12 -17.37 4.17
CA LEU A 258 18.05 -16.72 3.44
C LEU A 258 17.01 -16.20 4.43
N VAL A 259 16.58 -14.95 4.30
CA VAL A 259 15.64 -14.31 5.20
C VAL A 259 14.45 -13.77 4.42
N ASP A 260 13.26 -14.31 4.71
CA ASP A 260 11.99 -13.90 4.16
C ASP A 260 11.43 -12.71 4.95
N LEU A 261 11.30 -11.56 4.29
CA LEU A 261 10.76 -10.33 4.89
C LEU A 261 9.25 -10.17 4.71
N ARG A 262 8.59 -11.12 4.03
CA ARG A 262 7.17 -11.03 3.71
C ARG A 262 6.29 -11.31 4.91
N GLU A 263 5.07 -10.80 4.87
CA GLU A 263 4.06 -11.13 5.87
C GLU A 263 3.58 -12.57 5.73
N LYS A 264 2.99 -13.12 6.80
CA LYS A 264 2.51 -14.51 6.84
C LYS A 264 1.52 -14.82 5.70
N ALA A 265 0.60 -13.91 5.41
CA ALA A 265 -0.38 -14.08 4.32
C ALA A 265 0.29 -14.20 2.94
N GLU A 266 1.33 -13.41 2.66
CA GLU A 266 2.09 -13.51 1.42
C GLU A 266 2.83 -14.86 1.32
N ARG A 267 3.33 -15.38 2.44
CA ARG A 267 4.01 -16.68 2.52
C ARG A 267 3.03 -17.83 2.26
N GLU A 268 1.84 -17.77 2.83
CA GLU A 268 0.78 -18.76 2.60
C GLU A 268 0.33 -18.76 1.13
N LYS A 269 0.10 -17.56 0.56
CA LYS A 269 -0.36 -17.39 -0.83
C LYS A 269 0.69 -17.80 -1.85
N HIS A 270 1.96 -17.47 -1.62
CA HIS A 270 3.01 -17.60 -2.64
C HIS A 270 4.08 -18.64 -2.30
N GLY A 271 3.97 -19.36 -1.19
CA GLY A 271 5.01 -20.28 -0.72
C GLY A 271 6.28 -19.54 -0.26
N VAL A 272 7.28 -20.30 0.18
CA VAL A 272 8.55 -19.80 0.75
C VAL A 272 9.75 -20.50 0.12
N ILE A 273 10.93 -19.86 0.15
CA ILE A 273 12.17 -20.53 -0.26
C ILE A 273 12.57 -21.54 0.84
N PRO A 274 12.81 -22.83 0.51
CA PRO A 274 13.10 -23.84 1.53
C PRO A 274 14.29 -23.49 2.41
N GLY A 275 14.12 -23.65 3.73
CA GLY A 275 15.16 -23.37 4.71
C GLY A 275 15.41 -21.88 4.99
N SER A 276 14.57 -20.98 4.47
CA SER A 276 14.65 -19.56 4.84
C SER A 276 14.14 -19.32 6.26
N LEU A 277 14.76 -18.35 6.93
CA LEU A 277 14.29 -17.79 8.19
C LEU A 277 13.19 -16.77 7.89
N HIS A 278 12.20 -16.65 8.77
CA HIS A 278 11.16 -15.63 8.65
C HIS A 278 11.45 -14.50 9.63
N ALA A 279 11.62 -13.29 9.10
CA ALA A 279 11.75 -12.07 9.88
C ALA A 279 10.96 -10.97 9.14
N PRO A 280 9.66 -10.80 9.42
CA PRO A 280 8.83 -9.82 8.74
C PRO A 280 9.47 -8.42 8.73
N TYR A 281 9.30 -7.70 7.62
CA TYR A 281 9.85 -6.33 7.48
C TYR A 281 9.48 -5.37 8.64
N PRO A 282 8.25 -5.40 9.22
CA PRO A 282 7.92 -4.54 10.36
C PRO A 282 8.74 -4.81 11.62
N ASP A 283 9.38 -5.97 11.73
CA ASP A 283 10.22 -6.36 12.86
C ASP A 283 11.71 -6.22 12.52
N LEU A 284 12.04 -5.68 11.34
CA LEU A 284 13.40 -5.65 10.81
C LEU A 284 14.36 -4.95 11.76
N GLU A 285 14.03 -3.74 12.25
CA GLU A 285 14.89 -2.97 13.15
C GLU A 285 15.29 -3.76 14.39
N GLN A 286 14.32 -4.42 15.03
CA GLN A 286 14.58 -5.28 16.19
C GLN A 286 15.48 -6.46 15.85
N ASN A 287 15.33 -7.03 14.66
CA ASN A 287 16.10 -8.20 14.23
C ASN A 287 17.55 -7.87 13.85
N ILE A 288 17.81 -6.67 13.32
CA ILE A 288 19.14 -6.26 12.84
C ILE A 288 19.94 -5.45 13.87
N ALA A 289 19.28 -4.88 14.89
CA ALA A 289 19.96 -4.20 15.99
C ALA A 289 20.88 -5.17 16.75
N THR A 290 21.90 -4.66 17.43
CA THR A 290 22.77 -5.44 18.31
C THR A 290 21.93 -6.20 19.36
N GLY A 291 22.16 -7.50 19.52
CA GLY A 291 21.31 -8.40 20.32
C GLY A 291 20.09 -8.97 19.59
N GLY A 292 19.79 -8.49 18.37
CA GLY A 292 18.73 -8.97 17.50
C GLY A 292 19.09 -10.29 16.82
N VAL A 293 18.08 -11.10 16.48
CA VAL A 293 18.27 -12.48 15.99
C VAL A 293 19.16 -12.55 14.74
N LEU A 294 18.98 -11.62 13.79
CA LEU A 294 19.77 -11.62 12.55
C LEU A 294 21.17 -11.07 12.77
N HIS A 295 21.33 -10.09 13.65
CA HIS A 295 22.63 -9.55 14.04
C HIS A 295 23.50 -10.64 14.70
N GLU A 296 22.96 -11.29 15.73
CA GLU A 296 23.64 -12.37 16.46
C GLU A 296 23.95 -13.56 15.55
N LEU A 297 23.03 -13.90 14.63
CA LEU A 297 23.28 -14.96 13.65
C LEU A 297 24.47 -14.60 12.76
N ALA A 298 24.53 -13.37 12.24
CA ALA A 298 25.62 -12.93 11.39
C ALA A 298 26.96 -12.89 12.14
N GLU A 299 26.97 -12.34 13.36
CA GLU A 299 28.17 -12.21 14.20
C GLU A 299 28.70 -13.57 14.66
N ALA A 300 27.85 -14.42 15.23
CA ALA A 300 28.27 -15.70 15.81
C ALA A 300 28.70 -16.75 14.78
N THR A 301 28.11 -16.71 13.57
CA THR A 301 28.34 -17.75 12.56
C THR A 301 29.13 -17.27 11.34
N GLY A 302 29.30 -15.96 11.17
CA GLY A 302 29.85 -15.37 9.96
C GLY A 302 29.00 -15.63 8.71
N LYS A 303 27.72 -16.01 8.89
CA LYS A 303 26.80 -16.24 7.77
C LYS A 303 26.52 -14.93 7.05
N ARG A 304 26.48 -15.01 5.72
CA ARG A 304 25.95 -13.94 4.89
C ARG A 304 24.43 -13.95 4.98
N ILE A 305 23.85 -12.82 5.38
CA ILE A 305 22.40 -12.61 5.38
C ILE A 305 21.94 -12.22 3.99
N VAL A 306 20.99 -12.98 3.44
CA VAL A 306 20.43 -12.75 2.11
C VAL A 306 18.93 -12.54 2.24
N PHE A 307 18.49 -11.29 2.17
CA PHE A 307 17.09 -10.94 2.27
C PHE A 307 16.32 -11.21 0.97
N TYR A 308 15.05 -11.54 1.09
CA TYR A 308 14.13 -11.49 -0.05
C TYR A 308 12.73 -11.07 0.42
N CYS A 309 12.00 -10.46 -0.50
CA CYS A 309 10.58 -10.18 -0.36
C CYS A 309 9.83 -10.64 -1.61
N ALA A 310 8.63 -10.09 -1.89
CA ALA A 310 7.86 -10.46 -3.07
C ALA A 310 8.61 -10.11 -4.38
N TYR A 311 9.04 -8.85 -4.51
CA TYR A 311 9.58 -8.28 -5.76
C TYR A 311 10.97 -7.64 -5.63
N GLY A 312 11.62 -7.77 -4.47
CA GLY A 312 12.99 -7.27 -4.23
C GLY A 312 13.05 -5.90 -3.54
N GLU A 313 11.99 -5.11 -3.56
CA GLU A 313 11.95 -3.72 -3.05
C GLU A 313 12.19 -3.64 -1.53
N ARG A 314 11.34 -4.29 -0.71
CA ARG A 314 11.56 -4.36 0.76
C ARG A 314 12.93 -4.93 1.13
N SER A 315 13.38 -5.95 0.40
CA SER A 315 14.66 -6.59 0.69
C SER A 315 15.85 -5.72 0.33
N ALA A 316 15.73 -4.88 -0.70
CA ALA A 316 16.74 -3.89 -1.04
C ALA A 316 16.92 -2.86 0.07
N MET A 317 15.82 -2.32 0.61
CA MET A 317 15.84 -1.42 1.77
C MET A 317 16.39 -2.10 3.03
N ALA A 318 16.02 -3.37 3.25
CA ALA A 318 16.50 -4.12 4.40
C ALA A 318 18.03 -4.30 4.40
N VAL A 319 18.67 -4.38 3.22
CA VAL A 319 20.13 -4.43 3.14
C VAL A 319 20.75 -3.15 3.66
N GLU A 320 20.24 -1.99 3.25
CA GLU A 320 20.76 -0.70 3.69
C GLU A 320 20.70 -0.60 5.22
N ALA A 321 19.53 -0.87 5.80
CA ALA A 321 19.33 -0.85 7.24
C ALA A 321 20.27 -1.85 7.95
N ALA A 322 20.36 -3.09 7.45
CA ALA A 322 21.21 -4.12 8.05
C ALA A 322 22.70 -3.76 8.00
N GLN A 323 23.19 -3.18 6.90
CA GLN A 323 24.58 -2.75 6.80
C GLN A 323 24.88 -1.56 7.73
N GLN A 324 23.96 -0.60 7.85
CA GLN A 324 24.08 0.50 8.82
C GLN A 324 24.09 -0.02 10.27
N ALA A 325 23.35 -1.10 10.53
CA ALA A 325 23.34 -1.80 11.82
C ALA A 325 24.55 -2.73 12.03
N GLY A 326 25.54 -2.76 11.13
CA GLY A 326 26.79 -3.52 11.28
C GLY A 326 26.84 -4.89 10.59
N ILE A 327 25.75 -5.32 9.93
CA ILE A 327 25.71 -6.58 9.16
C ILE A 327 26.28 -6.35 7.75
N ALA A 328 27.58 -6.09 7.66
CA ALA A 328 28.25 -5.64 6.43
C ALA A 328 28.13 -6.61 5.23
N SER A 329 27.86 -7.90 5.47
CA SER A 329 27.73 -8.91 4.41
C SER A 329 26.33 -9.00 3.82
N ALA A 330 25.36 -8.27 4.38
CA ALA A 330 23.95 -8.32 3.97
C ALA A 330 23.79 -7.97 2.49
N CYS A 331 22.97 -8.77 1.79
CA CYS A 331 22.57 -8.54 0.40
C CYS A 331 21.13 -9.02 0.21
N HIS A 332 20.56 -8.84 -0.99
CA HIS A 332 19.21 -9.31 -1.29
C HIS A 332 19.09 -10.02 -2.63
N ILE A 333 17.98 -10.74 -2.81
CA ILE A 333 17.59 -11.30 -4.11
C ILE A 333 16.88 -10.20 -4.92
N GLU A 334 17.46 -9.82 -6.04
CA GLU A 334 16.85 -8.92 -7.02
C GLU A 334 15.57 -9.54 -7.59
N GLY A 335 14.49 -8.76 -7.64
CA GLY A 335 13.17 -9.26 -8.07
C GLY A 335 12.50 -10.22 -7.08
N GLY A 336 13.09 -10.47 -5.90
CA GLY A 336 12.50 -11.24 -4.81
C GLY A 336 12.15 -12.68 -5.19
N ILE A 337 11.12 -13.23 -4.51
CA ILE A 337 10.64 -14.60 -4.77
C ILE A 337 9.97 -14.72 -6.15
N ALA A 338 9.47 -13.63 -6.73
CA ALA A 338 8.93 -13.63 -8.09
C ALA A 338 10.03 -13.98 -9.12
N ALA A 339 11.18 -13.32 -9.04
CA ALA A 339 12.34 -13.64 -9.88
C ALA A 339 12.92 -15.03 -9.58
N TRP A 340 12.93 -15.44 -8.31
CA TRP A 340 13.32 -16.80 -7.89
C TRP A 340 12.49 -17.87 -8.62
N LYS A 341 11.17 -17.74 -8.61
CA LYS A 341 10.26 -18.67 -9.32
C LYS A 341 10.46 -18.64 -10.83
N LYS A 342 10.68 -17.45 -11.41
CA LYS A 342 10.96 -17.30 -12.85
C LYS A 342 12.29 -17.96 -13.26
N ALA A 343 13.20 -18.14 -12.32
CA ALA A 343 14.46 -18.86 -12.49
C ALA A 343 14.36 -20.35 -12.09
N ASP A 344 13.16 -20.91 -12.02
CA ASP A 344 12.87 -22.31 -11.64
C ASP A 344 13.35 -22.69 -10.23
N GLY A 345 13.41 -21.71 -9.33
CA GLY A 345 13.80 -21.94 -7.95
C GLY A 345 12.74 -22.69 -7.14
N PRO A 346 13.12 -23.62 -6.26
CA PRO A 346 12.17 -24.41 -5.47
C PRO A 346 11.42 -23.54 -4.45
N VAL A 347 10.15 -23.85 -4.23
CA VAL A 347 9.31 -23.25 -3.20
C VAL A 347 8.54 -24.31 -2.43
N THR A 348 8.28 -24.08 -1.15
CA THR A 348 7.42 -24.93 -0.30
C THR A 348 6.24 -24.11 0.20
N HIS A 349 5.07 -24.74 0.32
CA HIS A 349 3.86 -24.15 0.88
C HIS A 349 3.63 -24.63 2.30
#